data_AF-A0A7Y8KFW6-F1
#
_entry.id   AF-A0A7Y8KFW6-F1
#
_cell.length_a   1.000
_cell.length_b   1.000
_cell.length_c   1.000
_cell.angle_alpha   90.00
_cell.angle_beta   90.00
_cell.angle_gamma   90.00
#
_symmetry.space_group_name_H-M   'P 1'
#
loop_
_entity.id
_entity.type
_entity.pdbx_description
1 polymer ?
#
loop_
_entity_poly.entity_id
_entity_poly.type
_entity_poly.pdbx_seq_one_letter_code
_entity_poly.pdbx_strand_id
1 'polypeptide(L)' 'TSDDVLQLLLDLLRDSPTSLLMVTHSPRIAARLDRQVVLRRGRVVA' A
#
# COMPACT_ATOMS: atom_id res chain seq x y z
N THR A 1 -12.85 3.42 -8.26
CA THR A 1 -13.19 2.26 -7.39
C THR A 1 -12.04 1.86 -6.49
N SER A 2 -10.93 1.31 -7.00
CA SER A 2 -9.78 0.95 -6.13
C SER A 2 -9.01 2.16 -5.60
N ASP A 3 -8.92 3.23 -6.39
CA ASP A 3 -8.26 4.48 -5.96
C ASP A 3 -9.00 5.18 -4.82
N ASP A 4 -10.33 5.14 -4.85
CA ASP A 4 -11.19 5.78 -3.85
C ASP A 4 -11.12 5.02 -2.52
N VAL A 5 -11.13 3.68 -2.58
CA VAL A 5 -10.95 2.84 -1.38
C VAL A 5 -9.57 3.07 -0.77
N LEU A 6 -8.51 3.14 -1.58
CA LEU A 6 -7.18 3.46 -1.07
C LEU A 6 -7.17 4.83 -0.38
N GLN A 7 -7.80 5.83 -0.98
CA GLN A 7 -7.88 7.17 -0.39
C GLN A 7 -8.55 7.13 0.99
N LEU A 8 -9.69 6.46 1.12
CA LEU A 8 -10.38 6.30 2.40
C LEU A 8 -9.51 5.59 3.44
N LEU A 9 -8.77 4.55 3.05
CA LEU A 9 -7.84 3.87 3.96
C LEU A 9 -6.72 4.80 4.43
N LEU A 10 -6.13 5.58 3.51
CA LEU A 10 -5.07 6.54 3.85
C LEU A 10 -5.58 7.66 4.77
N ASP A 11 -6.81 8.12 4.58
CA ASP A 11 -7.41 9.13 5.45
C ASP A 11 -7.62 8.58 6.87
N LEU A 12 -8.07 7.32 7.02
CA LEU A 12 -8.19 6.67 8.33
C LEU A 12 -6.84 6.50 9.06
N LEU A 13 -5.74 6.28 8.32
CA LEU A 13 -4.39 6.18 8.92
C LEU A 13 -3.92 7.51 9.51
N ARG A 14 -4.38 8.65 9.00
CA ARG A 14 -3.98 9.98 9.51
C ARG A 14 -4.53 10.24 10.90
N ASP A 15 -5.71 9.71 11.19
CA ASP A 15 -6.45 9.98 12.42
C ASP A 15 -6.31 8.84 13.46
N SER A 16 -5.50 7.81 13.18
CA SER A 16 -5.35 6.65 14.06
C SER A 16 -3.89 6.16 14.14
N PRO A 17 -3.47 5.54 15.25
CA PRO A 17 -2.12 4.99 15.41
C PRO A 17 -1.94 3.65 14.67
N THR A 18 -2.56 3.48 13.51
CA THR A 18 -2.55 2.23 12.74
C THR A 18 -1.56 2.29 11.59
N SER A 19 -1.24 1.12 11.02
CA SER A 19 -0.35 1.02 9.85
C SER A 19 -1.01 0.14 8.79
N LEU A 20 -0.81 0.50 7.52
CA LEU A 20 -1.33 -0.25 6.38
C LEU A 20 -0.22 -1.06 5.71
N LEU A 21 -0.41 -2.37 5.66
CA LEU A 21 0.33 -3.26 4.77
C LEU A 21 -0.59 -3.65 3.62
N MET A 22 -0.23 -3.28 2.40
CA MET A 22 -1.00 -3.58 1.20
C MET A 22 -0.19 -4.45 0.24
N VAL A 23 -0.82 -5.50 -0.29
CA VAL A 23 -0.28 -6.32 -1.38
C VAL A 23 -1.06 -5.99 -2.64
N THR A 24 -0.35 -5.61 -3.69
CA THR A 24 -0.97 -5.27 -4.97
C THR A 24 -0.07 -5.67 -6.13
N HIS A 25 -0.68 -6.06 -7.24
CA HIS A 25 0.01 -6.22 -8.52
C HIS A 25 -0.03 -4.96 -9.38
N SER A 26 -0.71 -3.89 -8.91
CA SER A 26 -0.83 -2.62 -9.63
C SER A 26 0.33 -1.68 -9.26
N PRO A 27 1.22 -1.34 -10.21
CA PRO A 27 2.29 -0.37 -9.97
C PRO A 27 1.74 1.02 -9.61
N ARG A 28 0.59 1.40 -10.18
CA ARG A 28 -0.07 2.68 -9.91
C ARG A 28 -0.52 2.81 -8.46
N ILE A 29 -1.02 1.74 -7.87
CA ILE A 29 -1.47 1.72 -6.46
C ILE A 29 -0.24 1.71 -5.54
N ALA A 30 0.76 0.88 -5.84
CA ALA A 30 2.01 0.84 -5.08
C ALA A 30 2.70 2.22 -5.04
N ALA A 31 2.68 2.96 -6.15
CA ALA A 31 3.21 4.32 -6.28
C ALA A 31 2.61 5.36 -5.30
N ARG A 32 1.45 5.08 -4.72
CA ARG A 32 0.78 5.96 -3.75
C ARG A 32 1.14 5.69 -2.28
N LEU A 33 1.92 4.64 -2.01
CA LEU A 33 2.31 4.24 -0.66
C LEU A 33 3.73 4.71 -0.32
N ASP A 34 4.00 4.93 0.97
CA ASP A 34 5.27 5.50 1.45
C ASP A 34 6.48 4.59 1.17
N ARG A 35 6.29 3.27 1.27
CA ARG A 35 7.33 2.28 1.01
C ARG A 35 6.81 1.19 0.09
N GLN A 36 7.65 0.80 -0.85
CA GLN A 36 7.38 -0.28 -1.78
C GLN A 36 8.45 -1.33 -1.60
N VAL A 37 8.01 -2.58 -1.56
CA VAL A 37 8.91 -3.72 -1.63
C VAL A 37 8.38 -4.76 -2.61
N VAL A 38 9.26 -5.47 -3.29
CA VAL A 38 8.91 -6.56 -4.20
C VAL A 38 9.18 -7.89 -3.52
N LEU A 39 8.14 -8.71 -3.37
CA LEU A 39 8.25 -10.09 -2.91
C LEU A 39 8.41 -11.02 -4.12
N ARG A 40 9.54 -11.74 -4.18
CA ARG A 40 9.83 -12.72 -5.23
C ARG A 40 10.28 -14.03 -4.58
N ARG A 41 9.53 -15.11 -4.82
CA ARG A 41 9.82 -16.46 -4.28
C ARG A 41 10.06 -16.45 -2.76
N GLY A 42 9.23 -15.72 -2.01
CA GLY A 42 9.34 -15.61 -0.55
C GLY A 42 10.49 -14.74 -0.04
N ARG A 43 11.15 -13.95 -0.90
CA ARG A 43 12.21 -13.01 -0.51
C ARG A 43 11.87 -11.59 -0.95
N VAL A 44 12.20 -10.62 -0.11
CA VAL A 44 12.16 -9.19 -0.46
C VAL A 44 13.41 -8.86 -1.28
N VAL A 45 13.23 -8.29 -2.48
CA VAL A 45 14.33 -8.12 -3.45
C VAL A 45 14.59 -6.69 -3.91
N ALA A 46 13.67 -5.77 -3.67
CA ALA A 46 13.77 -4.33 -3.91
C ALA A 46 12.75 -3.63 -3.03
#